data_AF-A0A9W6PMY0-F1
#
_entry.id   AF-A0A9W6PMY0-F1
#
_cell.length_a   1.000
_cell.length_b   1.000
_cell.length_c   1.000
_cell.angle_alpha   90.00
_cell.angle_beta   90.00
_cell.angle_gamma   90.00
#
_symmetry.space_group_name_H-M   'P 1'
#
loop_
_entity.id
_entity.type
_entity.pdbx_description
1 polymer ?
#
loop_
_entity_poly.entity_id
_entity_poly.type
_entity_poly.pdbx_seq_one_letter_code
_entity_poly.pdbx_strand_id
1 'polypeptide(L)'
;MNIDDLSWQAWHHGGVSPRMVRTLLDLGQLDLLVRAAREHGDWNCAQAAARELCAAGEFDRALALVDPFTDIGWRAAEWVTAEIMIRRGESDEALARARPDPAELGDGHVCARYAELLSQAGRVEEAVDVLTHHLGQYWLRSRLVEITEGRGHDDLVLDVLTREAERLERIEGAGCERCGGFCGTGRTERWDVLLLISRVLERAGRTDEAVEVLRTERASGRRHPTNFPEEYAELLARQGLIDELEALAAEDHRSALDVYAKALEDAGRASEAEAVLRDGIEAHGHPKDRAALMRLLVRQGRVDEAVETGRPTYEYYDCWNFLQWALELLVEDGRPGRALEILGERTDEYVKEHPDHVHDLRIWLLGEAGRYQEGIAEATALNERQPGLWDSAPARLLERDGRLEEALALLRSSTHHMVRHDLPEMLIKHGRPAEAFDAIPTIAESRAAAERRERERERERKREVVERREQDDPWAATDGFSVEPPF
;
A
#
# COMPACT_ATOMS: atom_id res chain seq x y z
N MET A 1 16.60 11.91 22.97
CA MET A 1 15.38 11.71 22.18
C MET A 1 14.24 12.41 22.87
N ASN A 2 13.38 13.11 22.14
CA ASN A 2 12.17 13.73 22.68
C ASN A 2 10.93 13.33 21.86
N ILE A 3 9.75 13.81 22.26
CA ILE A 3 8.48 13.51 21.59
C ILE A 3 8.43 14.00 20.13
N ASP A 4 9.13 15.10 19.81
CA ASP A 4 9.20 15.65 18.45
C ASP A 4 10.03 14.75 17.54
N ASP A 5 11.12 14.16 18.06
CA ASP A 5 11.96 13.21 17.32
C ASP A 5 11.19 11.93 16.99
N LEU A 6 10.35 11.44 17.92
CA LEU A 6 9.51 10.25 17.73
C LEU A 6 8.37 10.52 16.76
N SER A 7 7.75 11.69 16.87
CA SER A 7 6.75 12.16 15.90
C SER A 7 7.38 12.24 14.51
N TRP A 8 8.55 12.87 14.40
CA TRP A 8 9.26 12.96 13.12
C TRP A 8 9.61 11.59 12.54
N GLN A 9 10.11 10.65 13.36
CA GLN A 9 10.36 9.25 12.96
C GLN A 9 9.11 8.59 12.40
N ALA A 10 7.97 8.71 13.08
CA ALA A 10 6.71 8.12 12.66
C ALA A 10 6.24 8.68 11.30
N TRP A 11 6.36 10.00 11.11
CA TRP A 11 5.92 10.68 9.88
C TRP A 11 6.86 10.46 8.68
N HIS A 12 8.17 10.31 8.91
CA HIS A 12 9.18 10.27 7.84
C HIS A 12 9.84 8.91 7.66
N HIS A 13 9.38 7.87 8.39
CA HIS A 13 10.05 6.58 8.50
C HIS A 13 11.56 6.74 8.81
N GLY A 14 11.86 7.70 9.70
CA GLY A 14 13.24 7.99 10.11
C GLY A 14 13.86 6.83 10.86
N GLY A 15 15.15 6.57 10.63
CA GLY A 15 15.84 5.40 11.17
C GLY A 15 15.63 4.16 10.31
N VAL A 16 15.45 3.00 10.94
CA VAL A 16 15.19 1.72 10.29
C VAL A 16 13.72 1.67 9.88
N SER A 17 13.48 1.48 8.57
CA SER A 17 12.11 1.44 8.04
C SER A 17 11.35 0.19 8.51
N PRO A 18 10.01 0.24 8.63
CA PRO A 18 9.21 -0.93 9.02
C PRO A 18 9.43 -2.17 8.14
N ARG A 19 9.61 -1.98 6.82
CA ARG A 19 9.95 -3.08 5.90
C ARG A 19 11.28 -3.72 6.27
N MET A 20 12.30 -2.90 6.58
CA MET A 20 13.61 -3.40 6.95
C MET A 20 13.60 -4.13 8.30
N VAL A 21 12.85 -3.60 9.28
CA VAL A 21 12.64 -4.26 10.56
C VAL A 21 12.06 -5.67 10.35
N ARG A 22 11.05 -5.81 9.48
CA ARG A 22 10.48 -7.13 9.15
C ARG A 22 11.54 -8.06 8.54
N THR A 23 12.30 -7.60 7.55
CA THR A 23 13.37 -8.41 6.93
C THR A 23 14.41 -8.86 7.95
N LEU A 24 14.81 -7.99 8.89
CA LEU A 24 15.76 -8.33 9.95
C LEU A 24 15.18 -9.39 10.90
N LEU A 25 13.89 -9.33 11.22
CA LEU A 25 13.20 -10.36 12.01
C LEU A 25 13.14 -11.70 11.29
N ASP A 26 12.78 -11.70 10.00
CA ASP A 26 12.74 -12.93 9.17
C ASP A 26 14.13 -13.62 9.12
N LEU A 27 15.20 -12.85 9.26
CA LEU A 27 16.60 -13.32 9.33
C LEU A 27 17.09 -13.63 10.75
N GLY A 28 16.22 -13.57 11.76
CA GLY A 28 16.56 -13.83 13.16
C GLY A 28 17.47 -12.78 13.81
N GLN A 29 17.53 -11.57 13.27
CA GLN A 29 18.44 -10.49 13.72
C GLN A 29 17.85 -9.64 14.85
N LEU A 30 17.20 -10.28 15.85
CA LEU A 30 16.55 -9.60 16.96
C LEU A 30 17.51 -8.70 17.75
N ASP A 31 18.74 -9.16 17.99
CA ASP A 31 19.73 -8.39 18.75
C ASP A 31 20.15 -7.09 18.06
N LEU A 32 20.13 -7.04 16.72
CA LEU A 32 20.40 -5.80 15.98
C LEU A 32 19.28 -4.79 16.18
N LEU A 33 18.02 -5.24 16.24
CA LEU A 33 16.89 -4.36 16.53
C LEU A 33 16.92 -3.86 17.98
N VAL A 34 17.28 -4.73 18.93
CA VAL A 34 17.47 -4.32 20.34
C VAL A 34 18.59 -3.29 20.45
N ARG A 35 19.70 -3.47 19.73
CA ARG A 35 20.79 -2.50 19.66
C ARG A 35 20.32 -1.17 19.09
N ALA A 36 19.59 -1.19 17.97
CA ALA A 36 19.04 0.00 17.32
C ALA A 36 18.14 0.82 18.26
N ALA A 37 17.23 0.13 18.94
CA ALA A 37 16.33 0.74 19.91
C ALA A 37 17.09 1.39 21.07
N ARG A 38 18.18 0.76 21.56
CA ARG A 38 18.95 1.27 22.70
C ARG A 38 19.93 2.38 22.35
N GLU A 39 20.66 2.22 21.25
CA GLU A 39 21.75 3.11 20.87
C GLU A 39 21.25 4.31 20.06
N HIS A 40 20.29 4.09 19.15
CA HIS A 40 19.77 5.13 18.27
C HIS A 40 18.40 5.64 18.72
N GLY A 41 17.73 4.95 19.64
CA GLY A 41 16.36 5.25 20.04
C GLY A 41 15.35 5.01 18.92
N ASP A 42 15.61 4.03 18.07
CA ASP A 42 14.71 3.70 16.96
C ASP A 42 13.41 3.07 17.47
N TRP A 43 12.29 3.77 17.32
CA TRP A 43 10.99 3.31 17.81
C TRP A 43 10.46 2.09 17.04
N ASN A 44 10.68 2.02 15.72
CA ASN A 44 10.21 0.88 14.93
C ASN A 44 10.93 -0.41 15.34
N CYS A 45 12.25 -0.32 15.55
CA CYS A 45 13.04 -1.41 16.10
C CYS A 45 12.60 -1.77 17.53
N ALA A 46 12.39 -0.78 18.40
CA ALA A 46 11.97 -1.01 19.79
C ALA A 46 10.63 -1.75 19.85
N GLN A 47 9.63 -1.28 19.11
CA GLN A 47 8.31 -1.89 19.05
C GLN A 47 8.37 -3.33 18.53
N ALA A 48 9.07 -3.57 17.42
CA ALA A 48 9.13 -4.89 16.82
C ALA A 48 9.91 -5.89 17.69
N ALA A 49 11.07 -5.48 18.21
CA ALA A 49 11.84 -6.33 19.11
C ALA A 49 11.11 -6.62 20.42
N ALA A 50 10.37 -5.65 20.97
CA ALA A 50 9.56 -5.87 22.17
C ALA A 50 8.45 -6.90 21.92
N ARG A 51 7.80 -6.88 20.75
CA ARG A 51 6.78 -7.90 20.38
C ARG A 51 7.37 -9.29 20.25
N GLU A 52 8.54 -9.44 19.63
CA GLU A 52 9.23 -10.73 19.51
C GLU A 52 9.69 -11.27 20.86
N LEU A 53 10.30 -10.42 21.70
CA LEU A 53 10.67 -10.77 23.06
C LEU A 53 9.44 -11.19 23.88
N CYS A 54 8.32 -10.48 23.72
CA CYS A 54 7.07 -10.82 24.37
C CYS A 54 6.50 -12.16 23.89
N ALA A 55 6.56 -12.46 22.58
CA ALA A 55 6.17 -13.76 22.04
C ALA A 55 7.06 -14.90 22.56
N ALA A 56 8.34 -14.63 22.83
CA ALA A 56 9.26 -15.56 23.48
C ALA A 56 9.09 -15.67 25.02
N GLY A 57 8.17 -14.90 25.62
CA GLY A 57 7.96 -14.85 27.08
C GLY A 57 8.99 -14.02 27.85
N GLU A 58 9.86 -13.29 27.15
CA GLU A 58 10.89 -12.43 27.75
C GLU A 58 10.33 -11.04 28.11
N PHE A 59 9.28 -11.02 28.92
CA PHE A 59 8.48 -9.81 29.21
C PHE A 59 9.31 -8.67 29.80
N ASP A 60 10.19 -8.96 30.76
CA ASP A 60 11.00 -7.92 31.42
C ASP A 60 12.00 -7.26 30.45
N ARG A 61 12.55 -8.02 29.49
CA ARG A 61 13.41 -7.47 28.44
C ARG A 61 12.62 -6.62 27.44
N ALA A 62 11.40 -7.05 27.11
CA ALA A 62 10.50 -6.30 26.25
C ALA A 62 10.12 -4.95 26.90
N LEU A 63 9.75 -4.96 28.18
CA LEU A 63 9.44 -3.76 28.95
C LEU A 63 10.64 -2.80 29.03
N ALA A 64 11.82 -3.31 29.40
CA ALA A 64 13.04 -2.49 29.47
C ALA A 64 13.43 -1.84 28.13
N LEU A 65 12.92 -2.36 27.00
CA LEU A 65 13.14 -1.78 25.68
C LEU A 65 12.21 -0.60 25.38
N VAL A 66 10.97 -0.65 25.88
CA VAL A 66 9.94 0.37 25.64
C VAL A 66 9.88 1.43 26.73
N ASP A 67 10.35 1.13 27.95
CA ASP A 67 10.35 2.04 29.10
C ASP A 67 10.92 3.43 28.79
N PRO A 68 12.08 3.58 28.09
CA PRO A 68 12.60 4.92 27.78
C PRO A 68 11.65 5.77 26.93
N PHE A 69 10.80 5.14 26.11
CA PHE A 69 9.82 5.83 25.28
C PHE A 69 8.55 6.16 26.07
N THR A 70 8.15 5.27 26.99
CA THR A 70 7.06 5.53 27.94
C THR A 70 7.42 6.69 28.88
N ASP A 71 8.65 6.77 29.37
CA ASP A 71 9.12 7.85 30.25
C ASP A 71 9.10 9.23 29.57
N ILE A 72 9.23 9.27 28.24
CA ILE A 72 9.11 10.49 27.42
C ILE A 72 7.63 10.87 27.18
N GLY A 73 6.68 10.01 27.54
CA GLY A 73 5.25 10.19 27.28
C GLY A 73 4.83 9.82 25.85
N TRP A 74 5.57 8.94 25.19
CA TRP A 74 5.20 8.46 23.86
C TRP A 74 4.01 7.50 23.95
N ARG A 75 2.82 7.96 23.55
CA ARG A 75 1.56 7.21 23.67
C ARG A 75 1.62 5.82 23.02
N ALA A 76 2.32 5.68 21.89
CA ALA A 76 2.47 4.36 21.26
C ALA A 76 3.31 3.37 22.09
N ALA A 77 4.24 3.86 22.92
CA ALA A 77 4.97 3.03 23.87
C ALA A 77 4.06 2.55 25.01
N GLU A 78 3.20 3.41 25.54
CA GLU A 78 2.22 3.00 26.55
C GLU A 78 1.30 1.89 26.05
N TRP A 79 0.86 1.95 24.79
CA TRP A 79 0.08 0.87 24.17
C TRP A 79 0.83 -0.46 24.08
N VAL A 80 2.11 -0.42 23.70
CA VAL A 80 2.95 -1.63 23.63
C VAL A 80 3.22 -2.19 25.02
N THR A 81 3.49 -1.33 26.01
CA THR A 81 3.61 -1.73 27.42
C THR A 81 2.36 -2.46 27.91
N ALA A 82 1.17 -1.93 27.61
CA ALA A 82 -0.09 -2.58 27.96
C ALA A 82 -0.28 -3.93 27.25
N GLU A 83 0.07 -4.03 25.95
CA GLU A 83 0.03 -5.30 25.21
C GLU A 83 0.94 -6.36 25.87
N ILE A 84 2.16 -5.98 26.28
CA ILE A 84 3.10 -6.87 26.97
C ILE A 84 2.53 -7.34 28.31
N MET A 85 1.97 -6.43 29.10
CA MET A 85 1.36 -6.74 30.41
C MET A 85 0.15 -7.66 30.27
N ILE A 86 -0.72 -7.46 29.27
CA ILE A 86 -1.86 -8.34 28.98
C ILE A 86 -1.35 -9.76 28.69
N ARG A 87 -0.33 -9.91 27.85
CA ARG A 87 0.26 -11.23 27.52
C ARG A 87 0.95 -11.90 28.72
N ARG A 88 1.46 -11.11 29.67
CA ARG A 88 2.00 -11.58 30.96
C ARG A 88 0.90 -12.03 31.95
N GLY A 89 -0.36 -11.67 31.71
CA GLY A 89 -1.51 -11.98 32.58
C GLY A 89 -1.92 -10.84 33.52
N GLU A 90 -1.41 -9.64 33.30
CA GLU A 90 -1.64 -8.44 34.13
C GLU A 90 -2.69 -7.51 33.49
N SER A 91 -3.74 -8.08 32.92
CA SER A 91 -4.69 -7.38 32.04
C SER A 91 -5.38 -6.18 32.70
N ASP A 92 -5.83 -6.30 33.95
CA ASP A 92 -6.56 -5.21 34.61
C ASP A 92 -5.67 -3.99 34.87
N GLU A 93 -4.42 -4.21 35.30
CA GLU A 93 -3.45 -3.14 35.51
C GLU A 93 -3.05 -2.50 34.19
N ALA A 94 -2.81 -3.32 33.16
CA ALA A 94 -2.49 -2.86 31.81
C ALA A 94 -3.58 -1.93 31.26
N LEU A 95 -4.83 -2.36 31.35
CA LEU A 95 -5.98 -1.58 30.88
C LEU A 95 -6.19 -0.32 31.71
N ALA A 96 -6.03 -0.38 33.03
CA ALA A 96 -6.13 0.79 33.90
C ALA A 96 -5.08 1.86 33.54
N ARG A 97 -3.84 1.44 33.24
CA ARG A 97 -2.75 2.35 32.86
C ARG A 97 -2.93 2.92 31.45
N ALA A 98 -3.41 2.11 30.51
CA ALA A 98 -3.58 2.51 29.13
C ALA A 98 -4.88 3.29 28.87
N ARG A 99 -5.81 3.28 29.84
CA ARG A 99 -7.15 3.86 29.71
C ARG A 99 -7.11 5.28 29.16
N PRO A 100 -7.73 5.54 28.00
CA PRO A 100 -7.87 6.89 27.49
C PRO A 100 -8.72 7.76 28.41
N ASP A 101 -8.40 9.05 28.46
CA ASP A 101 -9.27 10.02 29.12
C ASP A 101 -10.53 10.31 28.27
N PRO A 102 -11.59 10.94 28.84
CA PRO A 102 -12.81 11.22 28.10
C PRO A 102 -12.64 12.13 26.86
N ALA A 103 -11.59 12.96 26.82
CA ALA A 103 -11.32 13.81 25.66
C ALA A 103 -10.63 13.00 24.54
N GLU A 104 -9.70 12.11 24.89
CA GLU A 104 -9.05 11.17 23.98
C GLU A 104 -10.04 10.17 23.38
N LEU A 105 -11.06 9.75 24.13
CA LEU A 105 -12.16 8.92 23.60
C LEU A 105 -12.98 9.63 22.51
N GLY A 106 -12.75 10.93 22.24
CA GLY A 106 -13.30 11.59 21.06
C GLY A 106 -12.59 11.20 19.75
N ASP A 107 -11.35 10.68 19.83
CA ASP A 107 -10.54 10.27 18.69
C ASP A 107 -10.76 8.79 18.37
N GLY A 108 -11.24 8.54 17.15
CA GLY A 108 -11.46 7.19 16.64
C GLY A 108 -10.21 6.31 16.68
N HIS A 109 -9.02 6.87 16.42
CA HIS A 109 -7.76 6.11 16.44
C HIS A 109 -7.40 5.64 17.84
N VAL A 110 -7.66 6.47 18.86
CA VAL A 110 -7.45 6.08 20.26
C VAL A 110 -8.44 4.99 20.68
N CYS A 111 -9.72 5.14 20.33
CA CYS A 111 -10.75 4.14 20.58
C CYS A 111 -10.42 2.79 19.92
N ALA A 112 -9.97 2.79 18.66
CA ALA A 112 -9.55 1.59 17.95
C ALA A 112 -8.39 0.86 18.63
N ARG A 113 -7.37 1.60 19.08
CA ARG A 113 -6.22 1.02 19.78
C ARG A 113 -6.58 0.49 21.16
N TYR A 114 -7.44 1.19 21.90
CA TYR A 114 -7.89 0.72 23.21
C TYR A 114 -8.82 -0.49 23.10
N ALA A 115 -9.73 -0.52 22.11
CA ALA A 115 -10.61 -1.65 21.83
C ALA A 115 -9.81 -2.93 21.45
N GLU A 116 -8.70 -2.78 20.72
CA GLU A 116 -7.78 -3.89 20.44
C GLU A 116 -7.18 -4.47 21.73
N LEU A 117 -6.72 -3.63 22.67
CA LEU A 117 -6.22 -4.09 23.97
C LEU A 117 -7.32 -4.78 24.79
N LEU A 118 -8.54 -4.23 24.80
CA LEU A 118 -9.69 -4.87 25.46
C LEU A 118 -9.97 -6.26 24.86
N SER A 119 -9.99 -6.40 23.53
CA SER A 119 -10.17 -7.68 22.87
C SER A 119 -9.04 -8.67 23.18
N GLN A 120 -7.78 -8.22 23.18
CA GLN A 120 -6.64 -9.04 23.59
C GLN A 120 -6.73 -9.52 25.04
N ALA A 121 -7.25 -8.68 25.94
CA ALA A 121 -7.52 -9.03 27.33
C ALA A 121 -8.78 -9.91 27.52
N GLY A 122 -9.49 -10.26 26.45
CA GLY A 122 -10.72 -11.07 26.50
C GLY A 122 -11.98 -10.28 26.84
N ARG A 123 -11.91 -8.95 26.94
CA ARG A 123 -13.03 -8.04 27.26
C ARG A 123 -13.69 -7.53 25.98
N VAL A 124 -14.16 -8.47 25.15
CA VAL A 124 -14.64 -8.18 23.79
C VAL A 124 -15.90 -7.32 23.80
N GLU A 125 -16.84 -7.55 24.71
CA GLU A 125 -18.05 -6.72 24.85
C GLU A 125 -17.70 -5.25 25.10
N GLU A 126 -16.75 -4.97 25.99
CA GLU A 126 -16.31 -3.59 26.25
C GLU A 126 -15.57 -2.98 25.05
N ALA A 127 -14.84 -3.78 24.27
CA ALA A 127 -14.23 -3.33 23.03
C ALA A 127 -15.32 -2.91 22.02
N VAL A 128 -16.40 -3.68 21.92
CA VAL A 128 -17.57 -3.35 21.09
C VAL A 128 -18.24 -2.07 21.58
N ASP A 129 -18.43 -1.90 22.88
CA ASP A 129 -19.03 -0.69 23.47
C ASP A 129 -18.22 0.57 23.13
N VAL A 130 -16.90 0.52 23.32
CA VAL A 130 -15.99 1.64 22.98
C VAL A 130 -16.11 2.03 21.50
N LEU A 131 -16.17 1.06 20.60
CA LEU A 131 -16.27 1.32 19.16
C LEU A 131 -17.67 1.77 18.73
N THR A 132 -18.72 1.32 19.42
CA THR A 132 -20.13 1.60 19.06
C THR A 132 -20.42 3.10 18.97
N HIS A 133 -19.78 3.92 19.80
CA HIS A 133 -19.95 5.38 19.78
C HIS A 133 -19.35 6.07 18.55
N HIS A 134 -18.49 5.38 17.79
CA HIS A 134 -17.76 5.95 16.66
C HIS A 134 -18.07 5.27 15.32
N LEU A 135 -19.13 4.46 15.26
CA LEU A 135 -19.54 3.77 14.03
C LEU A 135 -19.99 4.71 12.91
N GLY A 136 -20.07 6.03 13.13
CA GLY A 136 -20.17 6.99 12.04
C GLY A 136 -18.92 7.06 11.14
N GLN A 137 -17.78 6.52 11.58
CA GLN A 137 -16.57 6.45 10.76
C GLN A 137 -16.44 5.04 10.16
N TYR A 138 -16.45 4.95 8.82
CA TYR A 138 -16.50 3.65 8.11
C TYR A 138 -15.41 2.67 8.57
N TRP A 139 -14.16 3.14 8.69
CA TRP A 139 -13.01 2.31 9.04
C TRP A 139 -13.09 1.72 10.46
N LEU A 140 -13.86 2.33 11.37
CA LEU A 140 -14.10 1.79 12.72
C LEU A 140 -15.11 0.65 12.72
N ARG A 141 -16.02 0.61 11.75
CA ARG A 141 -16.94 -0.53 11.56
C ARG A 141 -16.15 -1.75 11.08
N SER A 142 -15.24 -1.56 10.12
CA SER A 142 -14.31 -2.62 9.70
C SER A 142 -13.45 -3.08 10.87
N ARG A 143 -12.94 -2.14 11.68
CA ARG A 143 -12.14 -2.48 12.86
C ARG A 143 -12.94 -3.28 13.89
N LEU A 144 -14.21 -2.97 14.12
CA LEU A 144 -15.10 -3.74 14.99
C LEU A 144 -15.21 -5.21 14.52
N VAL A 145 -15.39 -5.42 13.22
CA VAL A 145 -15.45 -6.79 12.65
C VAL A 145 -14.12 -7.51 12.84
N GLU A 146 -12.98 -6.86 12.58
CA GLU A 146 -11.65 -7.46 12.75
C GLU A 146 -11.35 -7.88 14.20
N ILE A 147 -11.55 -6.98 15.18
CA ILE A 147 -11.15 -7.26 16.57
C ILE A 147 -12.04 -8.31 17.25
N THR A 148 -13.20 -8.60 16.68
CA THR A 148 -14.16 -9.61 17.15
C THR A 148 -14.03 -10.95 16.43
N GLU A 149 -13.18 -11.02 15.39
CA GLU A 149 -12.96 -12.23 14.61
C GLU A 149 -12.44 -13.38 15.48
N GLY A 150 -13.09 -14.55 15.37
CA GLY A 150 -12.75 -15.74 16.14
C GLY A 150 -13.03 -15.64 17.64
N ARG A 151 -13.72 -14.58 18.11
CA ARG A 151 -14.00 -14.36 19.54
C ARG A 151 -15.37 -14.88 20.00
N GLY A 152 -16.21 -15.38 19.10
CA GLY A 152 -17.54 -15.90 19.44
C GLY A 152 -18.57 -14.85 19.84
N HIS A 153 -18.41 -13.60 19.38
CA HIS A 153 -19.31 -12.47 19.66
C HIS A 153 -20.02 -11.98 18.39
N ASP A 154 -20.22 -12.86 17.40
CA ASP A 154 -20.75 -12.48 16.09
C ASP A 154 -22.18 -11.96 16.17
N ASP A 155 -23.04 -12.56 16.99
CA ASP A 155 -24.42 -12.09 17.18
C ASP A 155 -24.47 -10.67 17.78
N LEU A 156 -23.57 -10.34 18.71
CA LEU A 156 -23.45 -8.99 19.28
C LEU A 156 -23.03 -7.98 18.20
N VAL A 157 -22.05 -8.33 17.38
CA VAL A 157 -21.57 -7.48 16.28
C VAL A 157 -22.67 -7.29 15.23
N LEU A 158 -23.41 -8.34 14.89
CA LEU A 158 -24.54 -8.27 13.98
C LEU A 158 -25.65 -7.35 14.50
N ASP A 159 -26.00 -7.42 15.79
CA ASP A 159 -26.97 -6.50 16.39
C ASP A 159 -26.51 -5.04 16.28
N VAL A 160 -25.25 -4.77 16.63
CA VAL A 160 -24.66 -3.42 16.55
C VAL A 160 -24.67 -2.88 15.12
N LEU A 161 -24.20 -3.67 14.15
CA LEU A 161 -24.17 -3.27 12.74
C LEU A 161 -25.58 -3.15 12.15
N THR A 162 -26.52 -4.00 12.54
CA THR A 162 -27.91 -3.92 12.07
C THR A 162 -28.58 -2.64 12.55
N ARG A 163 -28.41 -2.28 13.84
CA ARG A 163 -28.88 -1.00 14.38
C ARG A 163 -28.26 0.20 13.67
N GLU A 164 -26.98 0.10 13.29
CA GLU A 164 -26.31 1.13 12.51
C GLU A 164 -26.87 1.23 11.08
N ALA A 165 -27.11 0.11 10.41
CA ALA A 165 -27.76 0.08 9.09
C ALA A 165 -29.17 0.70 9.14
N GLU A 166 -29.97 0.38 10.16
CA GLU A 166 -31.29 0.99 10.40
C GLU A 166 -31.21 2.50 10.72
N ARG A 167 -30.16 2.93 11.43
CA ARG A 167 -29.91 4.35 11.70
C ARG A 167 -29.63 5.09 10.38
N LEU A 168 -28.77 4.53 9.54
CA LEU A 168 -28.42 5.10 8.23
C LEU A 168 -29.63 5.12 7.29
N GLU A 169 -30.44 4.06 7.28
CA GLU A 169 -31.71 4.03 6.53
C GLU A 169 -32.65 5.17 6.91
N ARG A 170 -32.82 5.41 8.23
CA ARG A 170 -33.66 6.52 8.71
C ARG A 170 -33.12 7.88 8.29
N ILE A 171 -31.81 8.07 8.34
CA ILE A 171 -31.15 9.32 7.91
C ILE A 171 -31.32 9.52 6.40
N GLU A 172 -31.16 8.47 5.59
CA GLU A 172 -31.39 8.53 4.14
C GLU A 172 -32.84 8.87 3.80
N GLY A 173 -33.80 8.30 4.54
CA GLY A 173 -35.23 8.55 4.36
C GLY A 173 -35.69 9.95 4.79
N ALA A 174 -34.96 10.61 5.69
CA ALA A 174 -35.33 11.92 6.24
C ALA A 174 -35.12 13.10 5.27
N GLY A 175 -34.38 12.93 4.18
CA GLY A 175 -34.08 14.00 3.21
C GLY A 175 -33.21 15.12 3.80
N CYS A 176 -32.48 15.86 2.95
CA CYS A 176 -31.68 16.99 3.41
C CYS A 176 -32.56 18.25 3.52
N GLU A 177 -32.87 18.69 4.75
CA GLU A 177 -33.64 19.92 5.03
C GLU A 177 -33.03 21.17 4.36
N ARG A 178 -31.71 21.18 4.14
CA ARG A 178 -30.99 22.33 3.58
C ARG A 178 -31.12 22.48 2.06
N CYS A 179 -31.39 21.41 1.32
CA CYS A 179 -31.52 21.46 -0.14
C CYS A 179 -32.84 20.93 -0.69
N GLY A 180 -33.79 20.51 0.17
CA GLY A 180 -35.08 19.99 -0.28
C GLY A 180 -34.97 18.76 -1.19
N GLY A 181 -33.84 18.06 -1.13
CA GLY A 181 -33.46 16.99 -2.04
C GLY A 181 -32.44 16.05 -1.41
N PHE A 182 -32.08 14.98 -2.12
CA PHE A 182 -31.14 13.97 -1.64
C PHE A 182 -29.69 14.40 -1.94
N CYS A 183 -28.99 15.00 -0.98
CA CYS A 183 -27.55 15.21 -1.11
C CYS A 183 -26.84 13.86 -0.99
N GLY A 184 -26.12 13.46 -2.04
CA GLY A 184 -25.57 12.11 -2.22
C GLY A 184 -24.46 11.68 -1.25
N THR A 185 -24.15 12.45 -0.21
CA THR A 185 -23.07 12.15 0.73
C THR A 185 -23.46 11.13 1.81
N GLY A 186 -24.75 10.94 2.09
CA GLY A 186 -25.21 9.97 3.12
C GLY A 186 -25.53 8.57 2.59
N ARG A 187 -25.75 8.40 1.28
CA ARG A 187 -26.13 7.10 0.67
C ARG A 187 -24.97 6.09 0.60
N THR A 188 -23.75 6.60 0.71
CA THR A 188 -22.52 5.83 0.55
C THR A 188 -22.06 5.15 1.85
N GLU A 189 -22.86 5.14 2.91
CA GLU A 189 -22.44 4.53 4.18
C GLU A 189 -23.21 3.26 4.54
N ARG A 190 -24.46 3.09 4.08
CA ARG A 190 -25.29 1.93 4.44
C ARG A 190 -24.79 0.64 3.81
N TRP A 191 -24.49 0.65 2.51
CA TRP A 191 -24.02 -0.55 1.80
C TRP A 191 -22.74 -1.12 2.43
N ASP A 192 -21.83 -0.27 2.91
CA ASP A 192 -20.61 -0.67 3.62
C ASP A 192 -20.94 -1.45 4.90
N VAL A 193 -21.93 -0.99 5.68
CA VAL A 193 -22.44 -1.74 6.83
C VAL A 193 -23.04 -3.07 6.42
N LEU A 194 -23.77 -3.12 5.30
CA LEU A 194 -24.38 -4.36 4.80
C LEU A 194 -23.33 -5.38 4.32
N LEU A 195 -22.20 -4.92 3.74
CA LEU A 195 -21.06 -5.77 3.43
C LEU A 195 -20.38 -6.31 4.70
N LEU A 196 -20.26 -5.48 5.74
CA LEU A 196 -19.73 -5.94 7.02
C LEU A 196 -20.67 -6.94 7.70
N ILE A 197 -21.99 -6.73 7.62
CA ILE A 197 -23.00 -7.69 8.06
C ILE A 197 -22.86 -9.01 7.28
N SER A 198 -22.75 -8.98 5.96
CA SER A 198 -22.59 -10.20 5.16
C SER A 198 -21.32 -10.96 5.54
N ARG A 199 -20.19 -10.26 5.75
CA ARG A 199 -18.94 -10.88 6.21
C ARG A 199 -19.06 -11.52 7.60
N VAL A 200 -19.77 -10.87 8.53
CA VAL A 200 -20.02 -11.44 9.88
C VAL A 200 -20.98 -12.64 9.80
N LEU A 201 -21.97 -12.61 8.91
CA LEU A 201 -22.85 -13.75 8.66
C LEU A 201 -22.10 -14.94 8.03
N GLU A 202 -21.23 -14.70 7.03
CA GLU A 202 -20.39 -15.73 6.42
C GLU A 202 -19.53 -16.44 7.47
N ARG A 203 -18.81 -15.68 8.33
CA ARG A 203 -17.95 -16.28 9.37
C ARG A 203 -18.74 -17.01 10.46
N ALA A 204 -19.98 -16.59 10.72
CA ALA A 204 -20.90 -17.28 11.63
C ALA A 204 -21.54 -18.53 11.01
N GLY A 205 -21.23 -18.86 9.74
CA GLY A 205 -21.81 -20.00 9.02
C GLY A 205 -23.23 -19.77 8.50
N ARG A 206 -23.70 -18.51 8.48
CA ARG A 206 -25.04 -18.09 8.03
C ARG A 206 -24.97 -17.55 6.60
N THR A 207 -24.42 -18.35 5.69
CA THR A 207 -24.10 -17.95 4.32
C THR A 207 -25.32 -17.55 3.49
N ASP A 208 -26.44 -18.27 3.63
CA ASP A 208 -27.69 -17.93 2.94
C ASP A 208 -28.19 -16.53 3.33
N GLU A 209 -28.07 -16.17 4.60
CA GLU A 209 -28.45 -14.84 5.09
C GLU A 209 -27.48 -13.77 4.58
N ALA A 210 -26.18 -14.07 4.52
CA ALA A 210 -25.18 -13.17 3.95
C ALA A 210 -25.49 -12.80 2.50
N VAL A 211 -25.85 -13.80 1.69
CA VAL A 211 -26.25 -13.60 0.29
C VAL A 211 -27.56 -12.81 0.21
N GLU A 212 -28.55 -13.15 1.03
CA GLU A 212 -29.87 -12.50 1.00
C GLU A 212 -29.82 -11.01 1.36
N VAL A 213 -28.94 -10.62 2.30
CA VAL A 213 -28.71 -9.22 2.67
C VAL A 213 -28.29 -8.40 1.45
N LEU A 214 -27.28 -8.87 0.69
CA LEU A 214 -26.79 -8.14 -0.49
C LEU A 214 -27.75 -8.26 -1.68
N ARG A 215 -28.43 -9.41 -1.84
CA ARG A 215 -29.46 -9.61 -2.87
C ARG A 215 -30.61 -8.63 -2.69
N THR A 216 -31.11 -8.47 -1.46
CA THR A 216 -32.18 -7.52 -1.12
C THR A 216 -31.76 -6.08 -1.42
N GLU A 217 -30.54 -5.70 -1.01
CA GLU A 217 -30.04 -4.35 -1.25
C GLU A 217 -29.87 -4.06 -2.75
N ARG A 218 -29.43 -5.04 -3.53
CA ARG A 218 -29.36 -4.95 -4.99
C ARG A 218 -30.75 -4.82 -5.63
N ALA A 219 -31.69 -5.66 -5.21
CA ALA A 219 -33.07 -5.65 -5.71
C ALA A 219 -33.83 -4.36 -5.36
N SER A 220 -33.39 -3.62 -4.34
CA SER A 220 -33.98 -2.33 -3.97
C SER A 220 -33.82 -1.25 -5.06
N GLY A 221 -32.93 -1.46 -6.03
CA GLY A 221 -32.64 -0.50 -7.10
C GLY A 221 -32.01 0.82 -6.61
N ARG A 222 -31.55 0.85 -5.35
CA ARG A 222 -30.80 1.99 -4.81
C ARG A 222 -29.45 2.12 -5.51
N ARG A 223 -28.93 3.34 -5.54
CA ARG A 223 -27.63 3.63 -6.15
C ARG A 223 -26.52 3.24 -5.18
N HIS A 224 -25.69 2.30 -5.58
CA HIS A 224 -24.52 1.85 -4.83
C HIS A 224 -23.22 2.42 -5.43
N PRO A 225 -22.10 2.42 -4.68
CA PRO A 225 -20.80 2.70 -5.27
C PRO A 225 -20.40 1.63 -6.29
N THR A 226 -19.42 1.98 -7.12
CA THR A 226 -18.99 1.15 -8.26
C THR A 226 -18.44 -0.21 -7.84
N ASN A 227 -17.93 -0.35 -6.61
CA ASN A 227 -17.38 -1.61 -6.10
C ASN A 227 -18.43 -2.56 -5.49
N PHE A 228 -19.66 -2.12 -5.20
CA PHE A 228 -20.67 -3.00 -4.59
C PHE A 228 -20.97 -4.26 -5.43
N PRO A 229 -21.15 -4.19 -6.76
CA PRO A 229 -21.42 -5.39 -7.55
C PRO A 229 -20.22 -6.35 -7.60
N GLU A 230 -18.99 -5.85 -7.45
CA GLU A 230 -17.76 -6.67 -7.36
C GLU A 230 -17.74 -7.44 -6.03
N GLU A 231 -18.01 -6.79 -4.91
CA GLU A 231 -18.11 -7.45 -3.59
C GLU A 231 -19.24 -8.50 -3.55
N TYR A 232 -20.39 -8.20 -4.16
CA TYR A 232 -21.48 -9.17 -4.30
C TYR A 232 -21.09 -10.34 -5.20
N ALA A 233 -20.39 -10.09 -6.31
CA ALA A 233 -19.87 -11.13 -7.18
C ALA A 233 -18.90 -12.06 -6.45
N GLU A 234 -17.99 -11.50 -5.65
CA GLU A 234 -17.04 -12.29 -4.86
C GLU A 234 -17.74 -13.16 -3.81
N LEU A 235 -18.79 -12.63 -3.16
CA LEU A 235 -19.63 -13.42 -2.26
C LEU A 235 -20.27 -14.60 -3.01
N LEU A 236 -20.91 -14.36 -4.16
CA LEU A 236 -21.52 -15.43 -4.96
C LEU A 236 -20.48 -16.49 -5.38
N ALA A 237 -19.27 -16.05 -5.75
CA ALA A 237 -18.18 -16.96 -6.12
C ALA A 237 -17.77 -17.86 -4.95
N ARG A 238 -17.56 -17.29 -3.75
CA ARG A 238 -17.23 -18.06 -2.53
C ARG A 238 -18.30 -19.07 -2.16
N GLN A 239 -19.58 -18.74 -2.41
CA GLN A 239 -20.71 -19.62 -2.16
C GLN A 239 -21.01 -20.60 -3.30
N GLY A 240 -20.24 -20.57 -4.40
CA GLY A 240 -20.43 -21.45 -5.55
C GLY A 240 -21.72 -21.19 -6.34
N LEU A 241 -22.31 -20.00 -6.22
CA LEU A 241 -23.55 -19.60 -6.89
C LEU A 241 -23.26 -19.11 -8.32
N ILE A 242 -22.73 -20.01 -9.15
CA ILE A 242 -22.23 -19.69 -10.50
C ILE A 242 -23.33 -19.14 -11.42
N ASP A 243 -24.54 -19.68 -11.36
CA ASP A 243 -25.65 -19.23 -12.23
C ASP A 243 -26.11 -17.80 -11.88
N GLU A 244 -26.15 -17.45 -10.59
CA GLU A 244 -26.44 -16.07 -10.17
C GLU A 244 -25.32 -15.11 -10.55
N LEU A 245 -24.06 -15.59 -10.50
CA LEU A 245 -22.89 -14.82 -10.89
C LEU A 245 -22.84 -14.61 -12.41
N GLU A 246 -23.27 -15.57 -13.22
CA GLU A 246 -23.46 -15.43 -14.67
C GLU A 246 -24.48 -14.33 -14.98
N ALA A 247 -25.65 -14.39 -14.33
CA ALA A 247 -26.69 -13.37 -14.50
C ALA A 247 -26.19 -11.98 -14.08
N LEU A 248 -25.44 -11.90 -12.98
CA LEU A 248 -24.79 -10.67 -12.54
C LEU A 248 -23.77 -10.15 -13.57
N ALA A 249 -22.94 -11.00 -14.15
CA ALA A 249 -21.97 -10.62 -15.18
C ALA A 249 -22.64 -10.16 -16.49
N ALA A 250 -23.79 -10.73 -16.86
CA ALA A 250 -24.58 -10.27 -17.99
C ALA A 250 -25.19 -8.87 -17.78
N GLU A 251 -25.54 -8.53 -16.53
CA GLU A 251 -26.11 -7.22 -16.18
C GLU A 251 -25.04 -6.15 -15.90
N ASP A 252 -23.97 -6.51 -15.19
CA ASP A 252 -22.85 -5.62 -14.85
C ASP A 252 -21.51 -6.28 -15.15
N HIS A 253 -21.22 -6.35 -16.45
CA HIS A 253 -20.00 -6.90 -17.03
C HIS A 253 -18.72 -6.41 -16.34
N ARG A 254 -18.60 -5.09 -16.10
CA ARG A 254 -17.36 -4.49 -15.61
C ARG A 254 -16.98 -4.96 -14.21
N SER A 255 -17.98 -5.22 -13.38
CA SER A 255 -17.77 -5.54 -11.97
C SER A 255 -17.64 -7.05 -11.75
N ALA A 256 -18.32 -7.88 -12.54
CA ALA A 256 -18.49 -9.30 -12.23
C ALA A 256 -17.84 -10.28 -13.21
N LEU A 257 -17.43 -9.87 -14.43
CA LEU A 257 -16.90 -10.81 -15.44
C LEU A 257 -15.64 -11.55 -14.96
N ASP A 258 -14.66 -10.83 -14.40
CA ASP A 258 -13.40 -11.44 -13.91
C ASP A 258 -13.69 -12.46 -12.79
N VAL A 259 -14.58 -12.09 -11.86
CA VAL A 259 -14.99 -12.96 -10.76
C VAL A 259 -15.74 -14.19 -11.29
N TYR A 260 -16.63 -14.01 -12.27
CA TYR A 260 -17.34 -15.10 -12.93
C TYR A 260 -16.40 -16.07 -13.63
N ALA A 261 -15.48 -15.56 -14.45
CA ALA A 261 -14.48 -16.38 -15.12
C ALA A 261 -13.59 -17.12 -14.12
N LYS A 262 -13.22 -16.47 -13.00
CA LYS A 262 -12.46 -17.12 -11.93
C LYS A 262 -13.25 -18.24 -11.25
N ALA A 263 -14.53 -18.01 -10.94
CA ALA A 263 -15.40 -19.03 -10.36
C ALA A 263 -15.59 -20.24 -11.30
N LEU A 264 -15.72 -20.01 -12.61
CA LEU A 264 -15.75 -21.08 -13.62
C LEU A 264 -14.44 -21.88 -13.62
N GLU A 265 -13.29 -21.22 -13.60
CA GLU A 265 -11.99 -21.87 -13.53
C GLU A 265 -11.87 -22.75 -12.27
N ASP A 266 -12.21 -22.21 -11.10
CA ASP A 266 -12.14 -22.94 -9.81
C ASP A 266 -13.10 -24.13 -9.76
N ALA A 267 -14.21 -24.06 -10.50
CA ALA A 267 -15.14 -25.19 -10.71
C ALA A 267 -14.67 -26.19 -11.78
N GLY A 268 -13.46 -26.04 -12.34
CA GLY A 268 -12.90 -26.91 -13.36
C GLY A 268 -13.41 -26.64 -14.79
N ARG A 269 -14.09 -25.53 -15.03
CA ARG A 269 -14.67 -25.10 -16.32
C ARG A 269 -13.77 -24.08 -17.03
N ALA A 270 -12.46 -24.33 -17.07
CA ALA A 270 -11.46 -23.38 -17.56
C ALA A 270 -11.65 -22.95 -19.04
N SER A 271 -12.10 -23.87 -19.91
CA SER A 271 -12.37 -23.53 -21.32
C SER A 271 -13.55 -22.57 -21.48
N GLU A 272 -14.54 -22.66 -20.58
CA GLU A 272 -15.69 -21.77 -20.57
C GLU A 272 -15.32 -20.40 -20.00
N ALA A 273 -14.51 -20.37 -18.95
CA ALA A 273 -13.92 -19.13 -18.43
C ALA A 273 -13.18 -18.36 -19.52
N GLU A 274 -12.36 -19.06 -20.32
CA GLU A 274 -11.65 -18.43 -21.45
C GLU A 274 -12.62 -17.91 -22.51
N ALA A 275 -13.64 -18.69 -22.88
CA ALA A 275 -14.62 -18.28 -23.88
C ALA A 275 -15.34 -17.00 -23.45
N VAL A 276 -15.85 -16.95 -22.23
CA VAL A 276 -16.55 -15.79 -21.66
C VAL A 276 -15.66 -14.55 -21.64
N LEU A 277 -14.38 -14.68 -21.29
CA LEU A 277 -13.45 -13.55 -21.29
C LEU A 277 -13.13 -13.06 -22.71
N ARG A 278 -12.95 -13.97 -23.67
CA ARG A 278 -12.73 -13.59 -25.09
C ARG A 278 -13.95 -12.87 -25.66
N ASP A 279 -15.15 -13.38 -25.40
CA ASP A 279 -16.42 -12.75 -25.82
C ASP A 279 -16.56 -11.36 -25.18
N GLY A 280 -16.20 -11.22 -23.90
CA GLY A 280 -16.17 -9.93 -23.20
C GLY A 280 -15.21 -8.92 -23.84
N ILE A 281 -13.99 -9.36 -24.18
CA ILE A 281 -13.00 -8.53 -24.89
C ILE A 281 -13.51 -8.13 -26.28
N GLU A 282 -14.18 -9.01 -27.01
CA GLU A 282 -14.75 -8.69 -28.33
C GLU A 282 -15.91 -7.69 -28.21
N ALA A 283 -16.80 -7.88 -27.23
CA ALA A 283 -17.98 -7.04 -27.04
C ALA A 283 -17.65 -5.64 -26.49
N HIS A 284 -16.68 -5.53 -25.58
CA HIS A 284 -16.44 -4.31 -24.82
C HIS A 284 -15.01 -3.74 -24.94
N GLY A 285 -14.03 -4.58 -25.29
CA GLY A 285 -12.64 -4.16 -25.45
C GLY A 285 -11.99 -3.62 -24.18
N HIS A 286 -12.56 -3.88 -22.99
CA HIS A 286 -12.12 -3.24 -21.76
C HIS A 286 -10.79 -3.85 -21.27
N PRO A 287 -9.83 -3.04 -20.79
CA PRO A 287 -8.54 -3.57 -20.32
C PRO A 287 -8.66 -4.54 -19.14
N LYS A 288 -9.66 -4.36 -18.24
CA LYS A 288 -9.92 -5.31 -17.13
C LYS A 288 -10.17 -6.75 -17.64
N ASP A 289 -10.88 -6.91 -18.75
CA ASP A 289 -11.19 -8.23 -19.32
C ASP A 289 -9.94 -8.88 -19.90
N ARG A 290 -9.07 -8.08 -20.54
CA ARG A 290 -7.75 -8.52 -21.00
C ARG A 290 -6.88 -8.95 -19.82
N ALA A 291 -6.87 -8.20 -18.72
CA ALA A 291 -6.14 -8.58 -17.52
C ALA A 291 -6.65 -9.89 -16.92
N ALA A 292 -7.96 -10.09 -16.85
CA ALA A 292 -8.55 -11.36 -16.41
C ALA A 292 -8.11 -12.53 -17.31
N LEU A 293 -8.14 -12.34 -18.64
CA LEU A 293 -7.69 -13.36 -19.60
C LEU A 293 -6.19 -13.63 -19.52
N MET A 294 -5.37 -12.61 -19.36
CA MET A 294 -3.93 -12.76 -19.12
C MET A 294 -3.66 -13.61 -17.88
N ARG A 295 -4.31 -13.32 -16.75
CA ARG A 295 -4.19 -14.10 -15.51
C ARG A 295 -4.57 -15.57 -15.71
N LEU A 296 -5.68 -15.82 -16.41
CA LEU A 296 -6.15 -17.18 -16.70
C LEU A 296 -5.12 -17.95 -17.56
N LEU A 297 -4.64 -17.34 -18.64
CA LEU A 297 -3.68 -17.96 -19.56
C LEU A 297 -2.34 -18.26 -18.88
N VAL A 298 -1.86 -17.36 -18.02
CA VAL A 298 -0.63 -17.59 -17.22
C VAL A 298 -0.79 -18.80 -16.29
N ARG A 299 -1.92 -18.92 -15.58
CA ARG A 299 -2.19 -20.10 -14.73
C ARG A 299 -2.24 -21.41 -15.52
N GLN A 300 -2.55 -21.34 -16.82
CA GLN A 300 -2.52 -22.48 -17.74
C GLN A 300 -1.15 -22.70 -18.42
N GLY A 301 -0.12 -21.90 -18.10
CA GLY A 301 1.20 -21.98 -18.71
C GLY A 301 1.28 -21.43 -20.14
N ARG A 302 0.28 -20.65 -20.58
CA ARG A 302 0.17 -20.09 -21.93
C ARG A 302 0.65 -18.63 -21.98
N VAL A 303 1.90 -18.41 -21.58
CA VAL A 303 2.49 -17.06 -21.42
C VAL A 303 2.47 -16.24 -22.71
N ASP A 304 2.75 -16.84 -23.87
CA ASP A 304 2.74 -16.13 -25.15
C ASP A 304 1.36 -15.56 -25.50
N GLU A 305 0.31 -16.34 -25.29
CA GLU A 305 -1.05 -15.88 -25.53
C GLU A 305 -1.46 -14.79 -24.53
N ALA A 306 -0.99 -14.86 -23.28
CA ALA A 306 -1.21 -13.79 -22.31
C ALA A 306 -0.55 -12.48 -22.76
N VAL A 307 0.71 -12.53 -23.18
CA VAL A 307 1.44 -11.37 -23.71
C VAL A 307 0.70 -10.77 -24.92
N GLU A 308 0.29 -11.58 -25.88
CA GLU A 308 -0.46 -11.12 -27.05
C GLU A 308 -1.84 -10.53 -26.68
N THR A 309 -2.49 -11.05 -25.65
CA THR A 309 -3.76 -10.52 -25.14
C THR A 309 -3.61 -9.09 -24.61
N GLY A 310 -2.50 -8.79 -23.94
CA GLY A 310 -2.19 -7.47 -23.39
C GLY A 310 -1.66 -6.46 -24.42
N ARG A 311 -1.09 -6.93 -25.53
CA ARG A 311 -0.41 -6.11 -26.54
C ARG A 311 -1.14 -4.83 -26.97
N PRO A 312 -2.47 -4.81 -27.19
CA PRO A 312 -3.18 -3.60 -27.59
C PRO A 312 -3.16 -2.45 -26.56
N THR A 313 -2.71 -2.71 -25.32
CA THR A 313 -2.68 -1.74 -24.22
C THR A 313 -1.31 -1.10 -23.98
N TYR A 314 -0.25 -1.57 -24.66
CA TYR A 314 1.12 -1.18 -24.32
C TYR A 314 1.47 0.28 -24.57
N GLU A 315 0.67 0.97 -25.40
CA GLU A 315 0.82 2.40 -25.69
C GLU A 315 -0.16 3.25 -24.84
N TYR A 316 -0.87 2.67 -23.88
CA TYR A 316 -1.79 3.43 -23.01
C TYR A 316 -0.99 4.23 -21.98
N TYR A 317 -1.52 5.40 -21.62
CA TYR A 317 -0.86 6.32 -20.68
C TYR A 317 -1.23 6.06 -19.21
N ASP A 318 -2.36 5.39 -18.95
CA ASP A 318 -2.91 5.22 -17.60
C ASP A 318 -2.64 3.84 -17.00
N CYS A 319 -3.30 3.54 -15.87
CA CYS A 319 -3.18 2.29 -15.13
C CYS A 319 -3.59 1.03 -15.91
N TRP A 320 -4.05 1.18 -17.16
CA TRP A 320 -4.39 0.08 -18.05
C TRP A 320 -3.27 -0.31 -19.03
N ASN A 321 -2.07 0.28 -18.91
CA ASN A 321 -0.91 -0.16 -19.67
C ASN A 321 -0.34 -1.49 -19.11
N PHE A 322 -0.47 -2.58 -19.86
CA PHE A 322 0.03 -3.90 -19.45
C PHE A 322 1.43 -4.23 -19.94
N LEU A 323 2.19 -3.25 -20.43
CA LEU A 323 3.56 -3.46 -20.91
C LEU A 323 4.43 -4.06 -19.82
N GLN A 324 4.56 -3.37 -18.68
CA GLN A 324 5.42 -3.83 -17.59
C GLN A 324 5.04 -5.25 -17.14
N TRP A 325 3.75 -5.52 -16.96
CA TRP A 325 3.28 -6.85 -16.56
C TRP A 325 3.65 -7.93 -17.60
N ALA A 326 3.50 -7.66 -18.89
CA ALA A 326 3.90 -8.62 -19.92
C ALA A 326 5.42 -8.88 -19.96
N LEU A 327 6.23 -7.85 -19.67
CA LEU A 327 7.68 -7.99 -19.56
C LEU A 327 8.05 -8.85 -18.33
N GLU A 328 7.40 -8.63 -17.19
CA GLU A 328 7.55 -9.43 -15.97
C GLU A 328 7.20 -10.90 -16.21
N LEU A 329 6.07 -11.18 -16.88
CA LEU A 329 5.68 -12.55 -17.24
C LEU A 329 6.73 -13.26 -18.10
N LEU A 330 7.33 -12.55 -19.08
CA LEU A 330 8.37 -13.11 -19.93
C LEU A 330 9.68 -13.36 -19.17
N VAL A 331 10.01 -12.50 -18.18
CA VAL A 331 11.18 -12.70 -17.32
C VAL A 331 10.97 -13.92 -16.41
N GLU A 332 9.81 -14.02 -15.76
CA GLU A 332 9.45 -15.16 -14.90
C GLU A 332 9.45 -16.49 -15.68
N ASP A 333 9.04 -16.45 -16.95
CA ASP A 333 9.09 -17.58 -17.87
C ASP A 333 10.49 -17.84 -18.49
N GLY A 334 11.52 -17.12 -18.03
CA GLY A 334 12.92 -17.33 -18.43
C GLY A 334 13.27 -16.82 -19.83
N ARG A 335 12.49 -15.88 -20.38
CA ARG A 335 12.63 -15.29 -21.73
C ARG A 335 12.83 -13.77 -21.73
N PRO A 336 13.79 -13.22 -20.96
CA PRO A 336 14.05 -11.78 -20.90
C PRO A 336 14.51 -11.17 -22.25
N GLY A 337 15.08 -11.99 -23.14
CA GLY A 337 15.41 -11.55 -24.51
C GLY A 337 14.16 -11.17 -25.32
N ARG A 338 13.07 -11.92 -25.19
CA ARG A 338 11.80 -11.59 -25.85
C ARG A 338 11.17 -10.34 -25.25
N ALA A 339 11.30 -10.14 -23.94
CA ALA A 339 10.87 -8.91 -23.29
C ALA A 339 11.60 -7.68 -23.85
N LEU A 340 12.91 -7.76 -24.08
CA LEU A 340 13.68 -6.68 -24.74
C LEU A 340 13.19 -6.39 -26.17
N GLU A 341 12.82 -7.40 -26.93
CA GLU A 341 12.24 -7.21 -28.27
C GLU A 341 10.92 -6.45 -28.20
N ILE A 342 10.00 -6.85 -27.31
CA ILE A 342 8.70 -6.18 -27.14
C ILE A 342 8.87 -4.73 -26.69
N LEU A 343 9.82 -4.44 -25.80
CA LEU A 343 10.13 -3.07 -25.41
C LEU A 343 10.72 -2.27 -26.58
N GLY A 344 11.52 -2.89 -27.45
CA GLY A 344 12.06 -2.28 -28.66
C GLY A 344 11.03 -2.06 -29.79
N GLU A 345 9.89 -2.74 -29.74
CA GLU A 345 8.75 -2.56 -30.66
C GLU A 345 7.88 -1.33 -30.30
N ARG A 346 8.20 -0.59 -29.22
CA ARG A 346 7.46 0.62 -28.82
C ARG A 346 7.60 1.74 -29.84
N THR A 347 6.53 2.53 -29.95
CA THR A 347 6.50 3.67 -30.89
C THR A 347 7.48 4.77 -30.47
N ASP A 348 8.03 5.50 -31.44
CA ASP A 348 8.89 6.66 -31.17
C ASP A 348 8.17 7.73 -30.33
N GLU A 349 6.85 7.84 -30.46
CA GLU A 349 6.01 8.76 -29.68
C GLU A 349 5.99 8.35 -28.21
N TYR A 350 5.68 7.09 -27.91
CA TYR A 350 5.70 6.56 -26.55
C TYR A 350 7.06 6.68 -25.88
N VAL A 351 8.15 6.35 -26.61
CA VAL A 351 9.52 6.47 -26.08
C VAL A 351 9.88 7.93 -25.75
N LYS A 352 9.41 8.90 -26.54
CA LYS A 352 9.64 10.33 -26.29
C LYS A 352 8.82 10.86 -25.12
N GLU A 353 7.61 10.36 -24.93
CA GLU A 353 6.75 10.75 -23.81
C GLU A 353 7.21 10.12 -22.48
N HIS A 354 7.85 8.95 -22.54
CA HIS A 354 8.21 8.16 -21.35
C HIS A 354 9.68 7.69 -21.32
N PRO A 355 10.67 8.56 -21.58
CA PRO A 355 12.07 8.15 -21.74
C PRO A 355 12.60 7.45 -20.48
N ASP A 356 12.33 8.00 -19.29
CA ASP A 356 12.83 7.43 -18.03
C ASP A 356 12.25 6.04 -17.76
N HIS A 357 10.94 5.84 -17.98
CA HIS A 357 10.29 4.53 -17.78
C HIS A 357 10.84 3.47 -18.76
N VAL A 358 11.03 3.84 -20.04
CA VAL A 358 11.62 2.93 -21.03
C VAL A 358 13.07 2.59 -20.68
N HIS A 359 13.86 3.57 -20.23
CA HIS A 359 15.24 3.33 -19.77
C HIS A 359 15.30 2.42 -18.55
N ASP A 360 14.44 2.65 -17.54
CA ASP A 360 14.34 1.80 -16.35
C ASP A 360 14.02 0.35 -16.72
N LEU A 361 12.98 0.13 -17.53
CA LEU A 361 12.58 -1.21 -17.98
C LEU A 361 13.71 -1.87 -18.79
N ARG A 362 14.36 -1.13 -19.67
CA ARG A 362 15.45 -1.65 -20.50
C ARG A 362 16.65 -2.09 -19.68
N ILE A 363 17.10 -1.27 -18.73
CA ILE A 363 18.23 -1.58 -17.85
C ILE A 363 17.91 -2.80 -16.98
N TRP A 364 16.71 -2.86 -16.41
CA TRP A 364 16.24 -4.02 -15.67
C TRP A 364 16.28 -5.29 -16.52
N LEU A 365 15.69 -5.26 -17.73
CA LEU A 365 15.65 -6.39 -18.64
C LEU A 365 17.03 -6.84 -19.14
N LEU A 366 17.97 -5.92 -19.36
CA LEU A 366 19.37 -6.26 -19.66
C LEU A 366 19.99 -7.06 -18.52
N GLY A 367 19.68 -6.69 -17.28
CA GLY A 367 20.07 -7.45 -16.09
C GLY A 367 19.45 -8.85 -16.05
N GLU A 368 18.14 -8.97 -16.27
CA GLU A 368 17.46 -10.28 -16.32
C GLU A 368 17.99 -11.17 -17.45
N ALA A 369 18.37 -10.58 -18.59
CA ALA A 369 18.96 -11.28 -19.73
C ALA A 369 20.45 -11.66 -19.55
N GLY A 370 21.06 -11.35 -18.42
CA GLY A 370 22.49 -11.57 -18.19
C GLY A 370 23.43 -10.67 -19.01
N ARG A 371 22.88 -9.61 -19.64
CA ARG A 371 23.62 -8.62 -20.45
C ARG A 371 24.13 -7.49 -19.55
N TYR A 372 24.78 -7.85 -18.43
CA TYR A 372 25.16 -6.91 -17.37
C TYR A 372 26.06 -5.78 -17.88
N GLN A 373 27.05 -6.08 -18.70
CA GLN A 373 28.00 -5.08 -19.21
C GLN A 373 27.32 -4.00 -20.07
N GLU A 374 26.34 -4.39 -20.89
CA GLU A 374 25.55 -3.45 -21.68
C GLU A 374 24.63 -2.60 -20.80
N GLY A 375 23.96 -3.23 -19.83
CA GLY A 375 23.13 -2.51 -18.87
C GLY A 375 23.93 -1.52 -18.02
N ILE A 376 25.12 -1.90 -17.58
CA ILE A 376 26.03 -1.02 -16.81
C ILE A 376 26.47 0.16 -17.67
N ALA A 377 26.84 -0.08 -18.94
CA ALA A 377 27.24 1.00 -19.84
C ALA A 377 26.09 1.99 -20.09
N GLU A 378 24.86 1.47 -20.32
CA GLU A 378 23.67 2.29 -20.53
C GLU A 378 23.31 3.10 -19.29
N ALA A 379 23.25 2.47 -18.12
CA ALA A 379 22.98 3.13 -16.85
C ALA A 379 24.04 4.18 -16.49
N THR A 380 25.32 3.91 -16.79
CA THR A 380 26.41 4.87 -16.57
C THR A 380 26.24 6.11 -17.45
N ALA A 381 25.90 5.93 -18.72
CA ALA A 381 25.68 7.04 -19.65
C ALA A 381 24.49 7.91 -19.25
N LEU A 382 23.44 7.33 -18.66
CA LEU A 382 22.32 8.10 -18.08
C LEU A 382 22.76 8.87 -16.84
N ASN A 383 23.57 8.25 -15.97
CA ASN A 383 24.09 8.91 -14.77
C ASN A 383 25.02 10.09 -15.10
N GLU A 384 25.81 10.01 -16.17
CA GLU A 384 26.61 11.15 -16.65
C GLU A 384 25.74 12.36 -17.04
N ARG A 385 24.52 12.12 -17.54
CA ARG A 385 23.55 13.18 -17.87
C ARG A 385 22.79 13.67 -16.64
N GLN A 386 22.48 12.78 -15.71
CA GLN A 386 21.71 13.07 -14.50
C GLN A 386 22.39 12.44 -13.27
N PRO A 387 23.44 13.08 -12.72
CA PRO A 387 24.26 12.49 -11.65
C PRO A 387 23.44 12.13 -10.41
N GLY A 388 23.62 10.90 -9.94
CA GLY A 388 23.02 10.38 -8.71
C GLY A 388 21.66 9.72 -8.91
N LEU A 389 20.85 10.18 -9.86
CA LEU A 389 19.50 9.64 -10.07
C LEU A 389 19.53 8.16 -10.43
N TRP A 390 20.52 7.78 -11.23
CA TRP A 390 20.62 6.44 -11.78
C TRP A 390 21.53 5.50 -11.00
N ASP A 391 22.23 5.95 -9.95
CA ASP A 391 23.26 5.16 -9.23
C ASP A 391 22.78 3.79 -8.72
N SER A 392 21.49 3.66 -8.38
CA SER A 392 20.89 2.40 -7.94
C SER A 392 20.85 1.33 -9.04
N ALA A 393 20.65 1.73 -10.29
CA ALA A 393 20.50 0.80 -11.41
C ALA A 393 21.82 0.07 -11.79
N PRO A 394 22.96 0.74 -12.02
CA PRO A 394 24.23 0.08 -12.24
C PRO A 394 24.71 -0.65 -10.98
N ALA A 395 24.39 -0.19 -9.76
CA ALA A 395 24.72 -0.95 -8.55
C ALA A 395 24.00 -2.31 -8.52
N ARG A 396 22.70 -2.37 -8.82
CA ARG A 396 21.95 -3.65 -8.91
C ARG A 396 22.49 -4.56 -10.02
N LEU A 397 22.92 -3.99 -11.14
CA LEU A 397 23.55 -4.78 -12.21
C LEU A 397 24.93 -5.31 -11.82
N LEU A 398 25.77 -4.50 -11.17
CA LEU A 398 27.06 -4.91 -10.62
C LEU A 398 26.89 -6.04 -9.60
N GLU A 399 25.89 -5.92 -8.72
CA GLU A 399 25.53 -6.95 -7.75
C GLU A 399 25.21 -8.28 -8.44
N ARG A 400 24.37 -8.26 -9.48
CA ARG A 400 23.98 -9.45 -10.27
C ARG A 400 25.12 -10.02 -11.11
N ASP A 401 26.05 -9.18 -11.56
CA ASP A 401 27.30 -9.56 -12.26
C ASP A 401 28.37 -10.14 -11.29
N GLY A 402 28.05 -10.27 -9.99
CA GLY A 402 28.97 -10.81 -8.98
C GLY A 402 30.01 -9.80 -8.46
N ARG A 403 29.88 -8.52 -8.81
CA ARG A 403 30.78 -7.41 -8.44
C ARG A 403 30.23 -6.64 -7.23
N LEU A 404 29.88 -7.37 -6.18
CA LEU A 404 29.21 -6.83 -4.99
C LEU A 404 29.96 -5.65 -4.36
N GLU A 405 31.28 -5.73 -4.18
CA GLU A 405 32.03 -4.64 -3.53
C GLU A 405 32.05 -3.36 -4.37
N GLU A 406 32.04 -3.46 -5.70
CA GLU A 406 31.93 -2.30 -6.58
C GLU A 406 30.53 -1.68 -6.51
N ALA A 407 29.48 -2.51 -6.45
CA ALA A 407 28.11 -2.05 -6.23
C ALA A 407 27.99 -1.29 -4.89
N LEU A 408 28.54 -1.86 -3.81
CA LEU A 408 28.52 -1.22 -2.49
C LEU A 408 29.35 0.06 -2.45
N ALA A 409 30.51 0.09 -3.12
CA ALA A 409 31.33 1.30 -3.22
C ALA A 409 30.59 2.42 -3.97
N LEU A 410 29.91 2.09 -5.08
CA LEU A 410 29.08 3.03 -5.82
C LEU A 410 27.98 3.60 -4.93
N LEU A 411 27.20 2.75 -4.26
CA LEU A 411 26.13 3.20 -3.37
C LEU A 411 26.65 4.04 -2.19
N ARG A 412 27.79 3.69 -1.60
CA ARG A 412 28.41 4.49 -0.52
C ARG A 412 28.87 5.87 -1.00
N SER A 413 29.26 6.00 -2.28
CA SER A 413 29.69 7.26 -2.87
C SER A 413 28.54 8.13 -3.37
N SER A 414 27.34 7.56 -3.50
CA SER A 414 26.18 8.29 -4.01
C SER A 414 25.68 9.33 -3.02
N THR A 415 25.35 10.50 -3.56
CA THR A 415 24.69 11.58 -2.81
C THR A 415 23.17 11.52 -2.93
N HIS A 416 22.65 10.62 -3.76
CA HIS A 416 21.22 10.54 -4.04
C HIS A 416 20.46 9.93 -2.86
N HIS A 417 19.32 10.51 -2.54
CA HIS A 417 18.56 10.14 -1.35
C HIS A 417 17.96 8.72 -1.40
N MET A 418 17.65 8.21 -2.59
CA MET A 418 17.07 6.88 -2.78
C MET A 418 18.05 5.76 -2.41
N VAL A 419 19.35 5.99 -2.59
CA VAL A 419 20.42 5.01 -2.28
C VAL A 419 20.47 4.64 -0.79
N ARG A 420 19.89 5.47 0.08
CA ARG A 420 19.74 5.18 1.52
C ARG A 420 18.93 3.93 1.81
N HIS A 421 18.07 3.50 0.89
CA HIS A 421 17.32 2.25 1.01
C HIS A 421 18.05 1.09 0.32
N ASP A 422 18.65 1.33 -0.85
CA ASP A 422 19.31 0.29 -1.64
C ASP A 422 20.56 -0.30 -0.95
N LEU A 423 21.39 0.54 -0.31
CA LEU A 423 22.63 0.07 0.33
C LEU A 423 22.35 -0.90 1.50
N PRO A 424 21.51 -0.56 2.49
CA PRO A 424 21.17 -1.51 3.55
C PRO A 424 20.46 -2.76 3.04
N GLU A 425 19.55 -2.64 2.06
CA GLU A 425 18.83 -3.80 1.49
C GLU A 425 19.80 -4.77 0.80
N MET A 426 20.74 -4.24 0.02
CA MET A 426 21.80 -5.05 -0.62
C MET A 426 22.70 -5.73 0.41
N LEU A 427 23.13 -5.01 1.45
CA LEU A 427 23.96 -5.58 2.53
C LEU A 427 23.24 -6.71 3.27
N ILE A 428 21.96 -6.55 3.58
CA ILE A 428 21.14 -7.59 4.23
C ILE A 428 20.97 -8.82 3.35
N LYS A 429 20.66 -8.63 2.06
CA LYS A 429 20.51 -9.71 1.08
C LYS A 429 21.78 -10.58 0.99
N HIS A 430 22.96 -9.98 1.17
CA HIS A 430 24.25 -10.67 1.15
C HIS A 430 24.77 -11.06 2.55
N GLY A 431 23.90 -11.15 3.54
CA GLY A 431 24.25 -11.67 4.87
C GLY A 431 25.15 -10.74 5.70
N ARG A 432 25.10 -9.43 5.44
CA ARG A 432 25.86 -8.39 6.16
C ARG A 432 24.93 -7.43 6.93
N PRO A 433 24.02 -7.93 7.79
CA PRO A 433 23.01 -7.09 8.43
C PRO A 433 23.60 -6.08 9.43
N ALA A 434 24.76 -6.37 10.04
CA ALA A 434 25.45 -5.42 10.90
C ALA A 434 25.99 -4.20 10.11
N GLU A 435 26.59 -4.42 8.95
CA GLU A 435 27.04 -3.33 8.08
C GLU A 435 25.86 -2.56 7.48
N ALA A 436 24.78 -3.27 7.14
CA ALA A 436 23.54 -2.64 6.68
C ALA A 436 23.02 -1.66 7.73
N PHE A 437 23.04 -2.08 9.00
CA PHE A 437 22.64 -1.26 10.12
C PHE A 437 23.54 -0.03 10.29
N ASP A 438 24.87 -0.21 10.25
CA ASP A 438 25.82 0.89 10.39
C ASP A 438 25.72 1.92 9.23
N ALA A 439 25.17 1.50 8.08
CA ALA A 439 24.93 2.36 6.93
C ALA A 439 23.63 3.19 7.03
N ILE A 440 22.72 2.84 7.96
CA ILE A 440 21.46 3.58 8.16
C ILE A 440 21.77 4.86 8.95
N PRO A 441 21.46 6.05 8.42
CA PRO A 441 21.70 7.29 9.13
C PRO A 441 20.88 7.35 10.42
N THR A 442 21.46 7.91 11.47
CA THR A 442 20.73 8.21 12.70
C THR A 442 19.55 9.16 12.43
N ILE A 443 18.59 9.21 13.35
CA ILE A 443 17.43 10.10 13.24
C ILE A 443 17.85 11.57 13.10
N ALA A 444 18.84 11.99 13.89
CA ALA A 444 19.40 13.34 13.83
C ALA A 444 20.01 13.66 12.46
N GLU A 445 20.78 12.74 11.88
CA GLU A 445 21.37 12.90 10.55
C GLU A 445 20.31 12.91 9.45
N SER A 446 19.30 12.05 9.57
CA SER A 446 18.18 11.97 8.63
C SER A 446 17.37 13.27 8.62
N ARG A 447 17.06 13.82 9.79
CA ARG A 447 16.35 15.10 9.94
C ARG A 447 17.16 16.27 9.40
N ALA A 448 18.44 16.37 9.77
CA ALA A 448 19.33 17.40 9.24
C ALA A 448 19.45 17.35 7.72
N ALA A 449 19.44 16.14 7.12
CA ALA A 449 19.44 15.98 5.67
C ALA A 449 18.10 16.39 5.03
N ALA A 450 16.97 16.06 5.65
CA ALA A 450 15.64 16.46 5.17
C ALA A 450 15.50 17.98 5.16
N GLU A 451 15.89 18.65 6.25
CA GLU A 451 15.87 20.12 6.36
C GLU A 451 16.77 20.80 5.32
N ARG A 452 17.94 20.23 5.02
CA ARG A 452 18.81 20.74 3.94
C ARG A 452 18.12 20.67 2.56
N ARG A 453 17.47 19.55 2.24
CA ARG A 453 16.74 19.39 0.96
C ARG A 453 15.58 20.34 0.85
N GLU A 454 14.84 20.55 1.94
CA GLU A 454 13.72 21.50 1.95
C GLU A 454 14.21 22.93 1.65
N ARG A 455 15.32 23.34 2.28
CA ARG A 455 15.95 24.65 2.00
C ARG A 455 16.45 24.76 0.56
N GLU A 456 16.99 23.69 -0.01
CA GLU A 456 17.43 23.67 -1.42
C GLU A 456 16.25 23.79 -2.37
N ARG A 457 15.17 23.02 -2.15
CA ARG A 457 13.92 23.12 -2.93
C ARG A 457 13.28 24.50 -2.83
N GLU A 458 13.31 25.12 -1.65
CA GLU A 458 12.80 26.48 -1.47
C GLU A 458 13.63 27.50 -2.26
N ARG A 459 14.96 27.34 -2.28
CA ARG A 459 15.86 28.19 -3.08
C ARG A 459 15.63 28.01 -4.58
N GLU A 460 15.43 26.78 -5.04
CA GLU A 460 15.14 26.46 -6.44
C GLU A 460 13.80 27.05 -6.87
N ARG A 461 12.72 26.84 -6.10
CA ARG A 461 11.41 27.48 -6.34
C ARG A 461 11.52 29.00 -6.41
N LYS A 462 12.32 29.62 -5.54
CA LYS A 462 12.56 31.07 -5.58
C LYS A 462 13.30 31.49 -6.86
N ARG A 463 14.26 30.71 -7.36
CA ARG A 463 14.95 30.96 -8.63
C ARG A 463 13.99 30.85 -9.81
N GLU A 464 13.20 29.78 -9.88
CA GLU A 464 12.20 29.59 -10.94
C GLU A 464 11.18 30.73 -10.99
N VAL A 465 10.74 31.23 -9.83
CA VAL A 465 9.82 32.38 -9.76
C VAL A 465 10.49 33.67 -10.27
N VAL A 466 11.78 33.87 -10.00
CA VAL A 466 12.54 35.02 -10.50
C VAL A 466 12.75 34.91 -12.02
N GLU A 467 13.18 33.75 -12.51
CA GLU A 467 13.39 33.51 -13.95
C GLU A 467 12.08 33.63 -14.75
N ARG A 468 10.97 33.12 -14.21
CA ARG A 468 9.64 33.29 -14.84
C ARG A 468 9.23 34.77 -14.87
N ARG A 469 9.51 35.53 -13.82
CA ARG A 469 9.24 36.97 -13.77
C ARG A 469 10.09 37.78 -14.75
N GLU A 470 11.34 37.36 -15.00
CA GLU A 470 12.21 37.97 -16.01
C GLU A 470 11.80 37.62 -17.44
N GLN A 471 11.24 36.43 -17.66
CA GLN A 471 10.68 36.03 -18.97
C GLN A 471 9.33 36.69 -19.26
N ASP A 472 8.53 36.98 -18.23
CA ASP A 472 7.21 37.61 -18.34
C ASP A 472 7.25 39.16 -18.32
N ASP A 473 8.43 39.79 -18.18
CA ASP A 473 8.59 41.25 -18.27
C ASP A 473 9.08 41.69 -19.66
N PRO A 474 8.19 42.12 -20.57
CA PRO A 474 8.54 42.52 -21.94
C PRO A 474 9.42 43.80 -22.02
N TRP A 475 9.76 44.43 -20.89
CA TRP A 475 10.61 45.63 -20.84
C TRP A 475 12.03 45.37 -20.35
N ALA A 476 12.42 44.13 -20.02
CA ALA A 476 13.77 43.82 -19.54
C ALA A 476 14.87 43.85 -20.63
N ALA A 477 14.51 43.94 -21.91
CA ALA A 477 15.45 44.17 -23.01
C ALA A 477 15.61 45.67 -23.32
N THR A 478 16.19 46.44 -22.39
CA THR A 478 16.68 47.79 -22.69
C THR A 478 18.19 47.76 -22.92
N ASP A 479 18.58 47.41 -24.14
CA ASP A 479 19.84 47.89 -24.71
C ASP A 479 19.61 48.27 -26.18
N GLY A 480 19.66 49.57 -26.46
CA GLY A 480 19.81 50.09 -27.82
C GLY A 480 18.63 50.81 -28.45
N PHE A 481 17.97 51.74 -27.75
CA PHE A 481 17.31 52.87 -28.44
C PHE A 481 17.97 54.19 -28.02
N SER A 482 19.06 54.53 -28.71
CA SER A 482 19.54 55.90 -28.81
C SER A 482 18.51 56.69 -29.61
N VAL A 483 17.79 57.58 -28.93
CA VAL A 483 16.97 58.61 -29.58
C VAL A 483 17.80 59.88 -29.59
N GLU A 484 18.58 60.09 -30.65
CA GLU A 484 18.99 61.45 -31.02
C GLU A 484 17.76 62.17 -31.62
N PRO A 485 17.43 63.38 -31.14
CA PRO A 485 16.32 64.14 -31.71
C PRO A 485 16.77 64.85 -32.99
N PRO A 486 15.95 64.88 -34.07
CA PRO A 486 16.28 65.67 -35.24
C PRO A 486 15.95 67.16 -34.97
N PHE A 487 16.80 68.02 -35.54
CA PHE A 487 16.61 69.48 -35.62
C PHE A 487 15.35 69.87 -36.43
#